data_AF-A0A948BA64-F1
#
_entry.id   AF-A0A948BA64-F1
#
_cell.length_a   1.000
_cell.length_b   1.000
_cell.length_c   1.000
_cell.angle_alpha   90.00
_cell.angle_beta   90.00
_cell.angle_gamma   90.00
#
_symmetry.space_group_name_H-M   'P 1'
#
loop_
_entity.id
_entity.type
_entity.pdbx_description
1 polymer ?
#
loop_
_entity_poly.entity_id
_entity_poly.type
_entity_poly.pdbx_seq_one_letter_code
_entity_poly.pdbx_strand_id
1 'polypeptide(L)'
;MTIPDGKNDTAAGILVVKNDCDPRDLVRKISELTSRLADSTRIPPEQILPAPSHSLMHSLAIELDRIQQTRLPCSLLVIDLKNPDDQSAETIEKHLQETDIITSSSESAWTVIMPGTSLGRSVKRAEAIQQEFLALSPPVTIWIGMAIAYADDHMLPEEILAAAEKELVAAKRKKQSAICHVSGIRKEHSCQVTVEERAHLFELINGIGGS
;
A
#
# COMPACT_ATOMS: atom_id res chain seq x y z
N MET A 1 33.80 -14.60 -47.98
CA MET A 1 33.62 -14.61 -46.51
C MET A 1 33.20 -13.22 -46.08
N THR A 2 31.89 -13.02 -45.89
CA THR A 2 31.36 -12.01 -44.96
C THR A 2 29.89 -12.37 -44.70
N ILE A 3 29.60 -12.68 -43.43
CA ILE A 3 28.27 -12.92 -42.86
C ILE A 3 27.73 -11.54 -42.41
N PRO A 4 26.41 -11.28 -42.52
CA PRO A 4 25.79 -10.04 -42.05
C PRO A 4 25.56 -10.09 -40.53
N ASP A 5 25.99 -9.06 -39.82
CA ASP A 5 25.64 -8.88 -38.40
C ASP A 5 24.35 -8.06 -38.29
N GLY A 6 23.30 -8.73 -37.83
CA GLY A 6 22.16 -8.07 -37.21
C GLY A 6 22.46 -7.76 -35.74
N LYS A 7 21.95 -6.64 -35.25
CA LYS A 7 21.52 -6.47 -33.85
C LYS A 7 20.53 -5.32 -33.75
N ASN A 8 19.29 -5.68 -33.43
CA ASN A 8 18.28 -4.79 -32.88
C ASN A 8 18.73 -4.39 -31.48
N ASP A 9 19.29 -3.19 -31.34
CA ASP A 9 19.41 -2.54 -30.04
C ASP A 9 18.21 -1.62 -29.85
N THR A 10 17.31 -2.05 -28.97
CA THR A 10 16.28 -1.21 -28.35
C THR A 10 16.99 -0.23 -27.43
N ALA A 11 17.59 0.81 -28.01
CA ALA A 11 18.18 1.91 -27.28
C ALA A 11 17.05 2.79 -26.73
N ALA A 12 17.00 2.92 -25.41
CA ALA A 12 16.27 3.99 -24.74
C ALA A 12 16.64 5.33 -25.40
N GLY A 13 15.67 5.97 -26.04
CA GLY A 13 15.86 7.20 -26.80
C GLY A 13 16.16 8.37 -25.88
N ILE A 14 17.43 8.59 -25.54
CA ILE A 14 17.89 9.89 -25.06
C ILE A 14 18.03 10.79 -26.29
N LEU A 15 17.15 11.77 -26.40
CA LEU A 15 17.17 12.74 -27.48
C LEU A 15 18.26 13.78 -27.18
N VAL A 16 19.43 13.61 -27.78
CA VAL A 16 20.50 14.62 -27.74
C VAL A 16 20.12 15.73 -28.70
N VAL A 17 19.59 16.83 -28.18
CA VAL A 17 19.31 18.03 -28.97
C VAL A 17 20.63 18.77 -29.21
N LYS A 18 21.11 18.79 -30.47
CA LYS A 18 22.22 19.64 -30.89
C LYS A 18 21.81 21.12 -30.78
N ASN A 19 22.74 21.90 -30.25
CA ASN A 19 22.51 23.21 -29.66
C ASN A 19 22.44 24.37 -30.67
N ASP A 20 21.67 24.21 -31.75
CA ASP A 20 21.45 25.25 -32.77
C ASP A 20 19.98 25.22 -33.27
N CYS A 21 19.01 25.37 -32.38
CA CYS A 21 17.60 25.51 -32.76
C CYS A 21 17.01 26.79 -32.17
N ASP A 22 16.38 27.59 -33.03
CA ASP A 22 15.62 28.78 -32.67
C ASP A 22 14.55 28.39 -31.63
N PRO A 23 14.48 29.06 -30.47
CA PRO A 23 13.50 28.76 -29.42
C PRO A 23 12.06 28.71 -29.92
N ARG A 24 11.73 29.46 -30.99
CA ARG A 24 10.37 29.49 -31.57
C ARG A 24 10.04 28.21 -32.34
N ASP A 25 11.03 27.61 -33.00
CA ASP A 25 10.88 26.32 -33.68
C ASP A 25 10.79 25.16 -32.69
N LEU A 26 11.42 25.30 -31.51
CA LEU A 26 11.33 24.33 -30.42
C LEU A 26 9.93 24.31 -29.81
N VAL A 27 9.34 25.48 -29.53
CA VAL A 27 7.96 25.58 -29.03
C VAL A 27 6.95 25.05 -30.04
N ARG A 28 7.15 25.33 -31.34
CA ARG A 28 6.27 24.82 -32.39
C ARG A 28 6.37 23.30 -32.54
N LYS A 29 7.57 22.73 -32.49
CA LYS A 29 7.76 21.26 -32.50
C LYS A 29 7.21 20.59 -31.25
N ILE A 30 7.33 21.22 -30.07
CA ILE A 30 6.72 20.71 -28.84
C ILE A 30 5.19 20.71 -28.99
N SER A 31 4.58 21.80 -29.46
CA SER A 31 3.13 21.85 -29.69
C SER A 31 2.65 20.82 -30.74
N GLU A 32 3.42 20.60 -31.81
CA GLU A 32 3.09 19.60 -32.84
C GLU A 32 3.29 18.16 -32.34
N LEU A 33 4.29 17.91 -31.49
CA LEU A 33 4.45 16.62 -30.80
C LEU A 33 3.34 16.39 -29.76
N THR A 34 2.92 17.44 -29.06
CA THR A 34 1.87 17.36 -28.02
C THR A 34 0.50 17.15 -28.68
N SER A 35 0.24 17.76 -29.84
CA SER A 35 -1.01 17.54 -30.59
C SER A 35 -1.07 16.14 -31.19
N ARG A 36 0.06 15.61 -31.67
CA ARG A 36 0.14 14.21 -32.15
C ARG A 36 0.04 13.19 -31.02
N LEU A 37 0.53 13.53 -29.82
CA LEU A 37 0.33 12.71 -28.61
C LEU A 37 -1.15 12.72 -28.19
N ALA A 38 -1.82 13.88 -28.28
CA ALA A 38 -3.24 14.03 -27.93
C ALA A 38 -4.19 13.27 -28.89
N ASP A 39 -3.82 13.13 -30.16
CA ASP A 39 -4.57 12.33 -31.13
C ASP A 39 -4.21 10.83 -31.09
N SER A 40 -3.05 10.45 -30.55
CA SER A 40 -2.62 9.05 -30.38
C SER A 40 -3.07 8.41 -29.05
N THR A 41 -3.82 9.14 -28.21
CA THR A 41 -4.38 8.64 -26.94
C THR A 41 -5.88 8.35 -26.96
N ARG A 42 -6.53 8.29 -28.13
CA ARG A 42 -7.85 7.64 -28.24
C ARG A 42 -7.68 6.13 -28.40
N ILE A 43 -7.13 5.50 -27.38
CA ILE A 43 -7.33 4.06 -27.17
C ILE A 43 -8.72 3.95 -26.52
N PRO A 44 -9.68 3.22 -27.12
CA PRO A 44 -10.95 2.93 -26.44
C PRO A 44 -10.64 2.26 -25.09
N PRO A 45 -11.44 2.43 -24.04
CA PRO A 45 -11.20 1.76 -22.77
C PRO A 45 -11.57 0.27 -22.93
N GLU A 46 -10.77 -0.48 -23.68
CA GLU A 46 -10.71 -1.91 -23.53
C GLU A 46 -10.00 -2.14 -22.20
N GLN A 47 -10.84 -2.43 -21.21
CA GLN A 47 -10.52 -3.00 -19.92
C GLN A 47 -9.68 -4.27 -20.11
N ILE A 48 -8.39 -4.11 -20.36
CA ILE A 48 -7.42 -5.11 -19.93
C ILE A 48 -7.15 -4.74 -18.49
N LEU A 49 -8.10 -5.08 -17.61
CA LEU A 49 -7.85 -5.15 -16.18
C LEU A 49 -6.59 -6.01 -16.03
N PRO A 50 -5.49 -5.46 -15.46
CA PRO A 50 -4.42 -6.31 -14.99
C PRO A 50 -5.06 -7.38 -14.09
N ALA A 51 -4.58 -8.62 -14.14
CA ALA A 51 -5.04 -9.65 -13.21
C ALA A 51 -5.13 -9.05 -11.79
N PRO A 52 -6.17 -9.35 -11.00
CA PRO A 52 -6.47 -8.61 -9.76
C PRO A 52 -5.28 -8.50 -8.80
N SER A 53 -4.35 -9.47 -8.83
CA SER A 53 -3.08 -9.44 -8.10
C SER A 53 -2.08 -8.38 -8.60
N HIS A 54 -1.99 -8.16 -9.91
CA HIS A 54 -1.06 -7.20 -10.52
C HIS A 54 -1.49 -5.74 -10.28
N SER A 55 -2.79 -5.50 -10.05
CA SER A 55 -3.34 -4.19 -9.67
C SER A 55 -3.07 -3.84 -8.20
N LEU A 56 -3.22 -4.82 -7.29
CA LEU A 56 -2.97 -4.62 -5.86
C LEU A 56 -1.49 -4.30 -5.59
N MET A 57 -0.58 -5.08 -6.14
CA MET A 57 0.86 -4.91 -5.92
C MET A 57 1.36 -3.57 -6.45
N HIS A 58 0.84 -3.14 -7.60
CA HIS A 58 1.15 -1.83 -8.14
C HIS A 58 0.65 -0.69 -7.24
N SER A 59 -0.59 -0.79 -6.76
CA SER A 59 -1.18 0.20 -5.84
C SER A 59 -0.41 0.29 -4.53
N LEU A 60 -0.01 -0.86 -4.00
CA LEU A 60 0.78 -0.96 -2.79
C LEU A 60 2.19 -0.36 -2.97
N ALA A 61 2.85 -0.60 -4.11
CA ALA A 61 4.12 0.03 -4.44
C ALA A 61 4.03 1.56 -4.46
N ILE A 62 2.99 2.10 -5.12
CA ILE A 62 2.73 3.55 -5.15
C ILE A 62 2.57 4.10 -3.73
N GLU A 63 1.81 3.42 -2.88
CA GLU A 63 1.60 3.89 -1.51
C GLU A 63 2.86 3.78 -0.65
N LEU A 64 3.67 2.72 -0.80
CA LEU A 64 4.94 2.61 -0.10
C LEU A 64 5.92 3.72 -0.49
N ASP A 65 5.97 4.08 -1.78
CA ASP A 65 6.73 5.24 -2.25
C ASP A 65 6.19 6.55 -1.65
N ARG A 66 4.86 6.67 -1.54
CA ARG A 66 4.20 7.85 -0.96
C ARG A 66 4.50 8.00 0.53
N ILE A 67 4.65 6.91 1.28
CA ILE A 67 5.06 6.95 2.69
C ILE A 67 6.44 7.59 2.84
N GLN A 68 7.37 7.33 1.92
CA GLN A 68 8.73 7.92 1.95
C GLN A 68 8.68 9.45 1.83
N GLN A 69 7.75 9.97 1.03
CA GLN A 69 7.60 11.41 0.78
C GLN A 69 6.81 12.11 1.89
N THR A 70 5.71 11.49 2.34
CA THR A 70 4.74 12.13 3.24
C THR A 70 4.98 11.83 4.72
N ARG A 71 5.75 10.79 5.02
CA ARG A 71 5.94 10.23 6.38
C ARG A 71 4.65 9.76 7.05
N LEU A 72 3.54 9.68 6.30
CA LEU A 72 2.28 9.13 6.79
C LEU A 72 2.31 7.60 6.61
N PRO A 73 1.90 6.80 7.61
CA PRO A 73 1.94 5.35 7.52
C PRO A 73 0.91 4.79 6.51
N CYS A 74 1.13 3.57 6.03
CA CYS A 74 0.13 2.83 5.26
C CYS A 74 -0.22 1.54 6.00
N SER A 75 -1.52 1.28 6.21
CA SER A 75 -1.98 0.01 6.79
C SER A 75 -2.52 -0.89 5.68
N LEU A 76 -2.18 -2.18 5.72
CA LEU A 76 -2.70 -3.21 4.85
C LEU A 76 -3.50 -4.21 5.69
N LEU A 77 -4.76 -4.44 5.31
CA LEU A 77 -5.63 -5.45 5.90
C LEU A 77 -5.84 -6.57 4.89
N VAL A 78 -5.71 -7.82 5.34
CA VAL A 78 -6.14 -9.01 4.59
C VAL A 78 -7.26 -9.65 5.41
N ILE A 79 -8.43 -9.75 4.79
CA ILE A 79 -9.70 -10.15 5.42
C ILE A 79 -10.13 -11.49 4.81
N ASP A 80 -10.56 -12.42 5.64
CA ASP A 80 -11.23 -13.65 5.21
C ASP A 80 -12.48 -13.91 6.04
N LEU A 81 -13.57 -14.29 5.37
CA LEU A 81 -14.87 -14.59 5.96
C LEU A 81 -15.16 -16.09 5.87
N LYS A 82 -15.72 -16.63 6.95
CA LYS A 82 -16.32 -17.96 6.94
C LYS A 82 -17.78 -17.84 6.55
N ASN A 83 -18.14 -18.39 5.39
CA ASN A 83 -19.48 -18.32 4.81
C ASN A 83 -19.90 -16.85 4.55
N PRO A 84 -19.26 -16.18 3.58
CA PRO A 84 -19.70 -14.84 3.18
C PRO A 84 -21.15 -14.87 2.68
N ASP A 85 -21.83 -13.74 2.81
CA ASP A 85 -23.14 -13.47 2.22
C ASP A 85 -23.02 -12.44 1.08
N ASP A 86 -24.10 -12.25 0.34
CA ASP A 86 -24.14 -11.31 -0.80
C ASP A 86 -23.90 -9.83 -0.37
N GLN A 87 -24.03 -9.52 0.93
CA GLN A 87 -23.84 -8.19 1.51
C GLN A 87 -22.45 -7.98 2.13
N SER A 88 -21.58 -8.98 2.07
CA SER A 88 -20.29 -8.95 2.75
C SER A 88 -19.37 -7.87 2.18
N ALA A 89 -19.36 -7.68 0.86
CA ALA A 89 -18.58 -6.62 0.21
C ALA A 89 -19.06 -5.22 0.65
N GLU A 90 -20.37 -4.96 0.58
CA GLU A 90 -20.98 -3.69 1.01
C GLU A 90 -20.72 -3.41 2.50
N THR A 91 -20.76 -4.46 3.33
CA THR A 91 -20.47 -4.39 4.76
C THR A 91 -19.02 -4.00 5.05
N ILE A 92 -18.06 -4.42 4.22
CA ILE A 92 -16.67 -3.97 4.35
C ILE A 92 -16.54 -2.52 3.85
N GLU A 93 -17.10 -2.23 2.67
CA GLU A 93 -16.99 -0.94 1.98
C GLU A 93 -17.55 0.23 2.80
N LYS A 94 -18.64 0.04 3.57
CA LYS A 94 -19.22 1.09 4.43
C LYS A 94 -18.26 1.64 5.50
N HIS A 95 -17.21 0.91 5.84
CA HIS A 95 -16.20 1.34 6.81
C HIS A 95 -14.96 1.96 6.17
N LEU A 96 -14.88 1.94 4.83
CA LEU A 96 -13.75 2.46 4.09
C LEU A 96 -13.89 3.96 3.84
N GLN A 97 -12.75 4.62 3.68
CA GLN A 97 -12.66 6.00 3.22
C GLN A 97 -12.48 6.03 1.71
N GLU A 98 -12.81 7.16 1.09
CA GLU A 98 -12.64 7.38 -0.36
C GLU A 98 -11.21 7.15 -0.85
N THR A 99 -10.23 7.30 0.04
CA THR A 99 -8.80 7.09 -0.26
C THR A 99 -8.34 5.65 -0.07
N ASP A 100 -9.16 4.78 0.55
CA ASP A 100 -8.81 3.38 0.72
C ASP A 100 -8.97 2.63 -0.61
N ILE A 101 -8.15 1.60 -0.82
CA ILE A 101 -8.18 0.77 -2.01
C ILE A 101 -8.55 -0.64 -1.58
N ILE A 102 -9.63 -1.20 -2.12
CA ILE A 102 -10.07 -2.56 -1.85
C ILE A 102 -9.95 -3.43 -3.10
N THR A 103 -9.46 -4.65 -2.92
CA THR A 103 -9.43 -5.69 -3.97
C THR A 103 -9.93 -7.00 -3.39
N SER A 104 -10.76 -7.73 -4.14
CA SER A 104 -11.19 -9.08 -3.78
C SER A 104 -10.30 -10.12 -4.50
N SER A 105 -9.89 -11.15 -3.77
CA SER A 105 -9.22 -12.34 -4.34
C SER A 105 -10.17 -13.53 -4.48
N SER A 106 -11.25 -13.55 -3.71
CA SER A 106 -12.37 -14.50 -3.81
C SER A 106 -13.63 -13.90 -3.18
N GLU A 107 -14.76 -14.60 -3.29
CA GLU A 107 -16.03 -14.24 -2.62
C GLU A 107 -15.90 -14.13 -1.10
N SER A 108 -14.87 -14.71 -0.49
CA SER A 108 -14.65 -14.70 0.96
C SER A 108 -13.44 -13.89 1.39
N ALA A 109 -12.63 -13.39 0.45
CA ALA A 109 -11.33 -12.82 0.76
C ALA A 109 -11.11 -11.44 0.09
N TRP A 110 -10.73 -10.47 0.92
CA TRP A 110 -10.47 -9.10 0.52
C TRP A 110 -9.13 -8.61 1.05
N THR A 111 -8.51 -7.72 0.29
CA THR A 111 -7.35 -6.96 0.72
C THR A 111 -7.67 -5.47 0.65
N VAL A 112 -7.35 -4.74 1.71
CA VAL A 112 -7.62 -3.30 1.82
C VAL A 112 -6.31 -2.57 2.12
N ILE A 113 -5.92 -1.67 1.23
CA ILE A 113 -4.85 -0.69 1.45
C ILE A 113 -5.50 0.56 2.05
N MET A 114 -4.97 1.03 3.17
CA MET A 114 -5.43 2.21 3.90
C MET A 114 -4.32 3.26 3.98
N PRO A 115 -4.20 4.12 2.95
CA PRO A 115 -3.19 5.16 2.91
C PRO A 115 -3.27 6.12 4.09
N GLY A 116 -2.12 6.55 4.59
CA GLY A 116 -2.04 7.54 5.66
C GLY A 116 -2.65 7.10 7.00
N THR A 117 -2.95 5.81 7.18
CA THR A 117 -3.65 5.31 8.37
C THR A 117 -2.70 4.59 9.33
N SER A 118 -2.72 5.04 10.59
CA SER A 118 -1.90 4.49 11.67
C SER A 118 -2.52 3.23 12.28
N LEU A 119 -1.69 2.41 12.95
CA LEU A 119 -2.12 1.18 13.63
C LEU A 119 -3.40 1.36 14.47
N GLY A 120 -3.43 2.36 15.37
CA GLY A 120 -4.60 2.56 16.24
C GLY A 120 -5.88 2.90 15.48
N ARG A 121 -5.79 3.58 14.32
CA ARG A 121 -6.95 3.88 13.48
C ARG A 121 -7.36 2.68 12.63
N SER A 122 -6.39 1.92 12.12
CA SER A 122 -6.66 0.72 11.33
C SER A 122 -7.25 -0.40 12.18
N VAL A 123 -6.80 -0.59 13.42
CA VAL A 123 -7.39 -1.55 14.36
C VAL A 123 -8.83 -1.18 14.67
N LYS A 124 -9.14 0.08 14.97
CA LYS A 124 -10.52 0.52 15.20
C LYS A 124 -11.43 0.27 14.00
N ARG A 125 -10.92 0.48 12.78
CA ARG A 125 -11.67 0.20 11.54
C ARG A 125 -11.91 -1.31 11.37
N ALA A 126 -10.88 -2.13 11.61
CA ALA A 126 -10.99 -3.59 11.58
C ALA A 126 -11.97 -4.12 12.65
N GLU A 127 -11.96 -3.54 13.86
CA GLU A 127 -12.91 -3.85 14.92
C GLU A 127 -14.34 -3.48 14.52
N ALA A 128 -14.55 -2.31 13.92
CA ALA A 128 -15.87 -1.90 13.43
C ALA A 128 -16.42 -2.88 12.37
N ILE A 129 -15.60 -3.24 11.38
CA ILE A 129 -15.96 -4.26 10.38
C ILE A 129 -16.29 -5.59 11.08
N GLN A 130 -15.47 -6.01 12.05
CA GLN A 130 -15.71 -7.26 12.78
C GLN A 130 -17.03 -7.24 13.54
N GLN A 131 -17.38 -6.14 14.22
CA GLN A 131 -18.61 -6.05 15.00
C GLN A 131 -19.86 -6.17 14.11
N GLU A 132 -19.84 -5.62 12.90
CA GLU A 132 -20.97 -5.76 11.96
C GLU A 132 -21.23 -7.21 11.58
N PHE A 133 -20.18 -7.97 11.24
CA PHE A 133 -20.33 -9.39 10.90
C PHE A 133 -20.75 -10.25 12.11
N LEU A 134 -20.30 -9.89 13.31
CA LEU A 134 -20.73 -10.55 14.54
C LEU A 134 -22.17 -10.21 14.95
N ALA A 135 -22.70 -9.06 14.51
CA ALA A 135 -24.07 -8.64 14.77
C ALA A 135 -25.09 -9.26 13.81
N LEU A 136 -24.66 -9.92 12.72
CA LEU A 136 -25.53 -10.64 11.81
C LEU A 136 -26.18 -11.86 12.47
N SER A 137 -27.30 -12.31 11.91
CA SER A 137 -28.02 -13.50 12.35
C SER A 137 -28.26 -14.45 11.16
N PRO A 138 -27.48 -15.54 11.01
CA PRO A 138 -26.44 -16.00 11.94
C PRO A 138 -25.15 -15.16 11.88
N PRO A 139 -24.35 -15.11 12.96
CA PRO A 139 -23.07 -14.39 12.96
C PRO A 139 -22.10 -14.98 11.94
N VAL A 140 -21.43 -14.11 11.19
CA VAL A 140 -20.39 -14.48 10.22
C VAL A 140 -19.02 -14.42 10.91
N THR A 141 -18.23 -15.49 10.79
CA THR A 141 -16.89 -15.49 11.38
C THR A 141 -15.91 -14.78 10.45
N ILE A 142 -15.35 -13.67 10.92
CA ILE A 142 -14.32 -12.90 10.22
C ILE A 142 -12.93 -13.04 10.84
N TRP A 143 -11.91 -13.19 10.01
CA TRP A 143 -10.49 -13.11 10.38
C TRP A 143 -9.80 -11.97 9.64
N ILE A 144 -9.01 -11.17 10.36
CA ILE A 144 -8.28 -10.05 9.79
C ILE A 144 -6.81 -10.15 10.19
N GLY A 145 -5.93 -10.19 9.20
CA GLY A 145 -4.50 -9.99 9.36
C GLY A 145 -4.11 -8.58 8.93
N MET A 146 -3.21 -7.93 9.67
CA MET A 146 -2.82 -6.55 9.37
C MET A 146 -1.30 -6.38 9.39
N ALA A 147 -0.81 -5.58 8.46
CA ALA A 147 0.56 -5.06 8.49
C ALA A 147 0.56 -3.55 8.32
N ILE A 148 1.47 -2.86 9.00
CA ILE A 148 1.60 -1.41 8.93
C ILE A 148 3.02 -1.06 8.49
N ALA A 149 3.11 -0.27 7.43
CA ALA A 149 4.34 0.31 6.92
C ALA A 149 4.52 1.74 7.38
N TYR A 150 5.72 2.04 7.87
CA TYR A 150 6.23 3.37 8.15
C TYR A 150 7.37 3.70 7.18
N ALA A 151 7.70 4.99 7.10
CA ALA A 151 8.74 5.46 6.18
C ALA A 151 10.09 4.80 6.44
N ASP A 152 10.41 4.53 7.71
CA ASP A 152 11.72 3.99 8.08
C ASP A 152 11.82 2.47 7.86
N ASP A 153 10.72 1.79 7.52
CA ASP A 153 10.71 0.34 7.34
C ASP A 153 11.33 -0.12 6.00
N HIS A 154 11.38 0.76 4.99
CA HIS A 154 11.87 0.49 3.62
C HIS A 154 11.45 -0.90 3.07
N MET A 155 10.16 -1.22 3.20
CA MET A 155 9.63 -2.53 2.79
C MET A 155 9.31 -2.59 1.31
N LEU A 156 9.46 -3.78 0.74
CA LEU A 156 8.88 -4.11 -0.55
C LEU A 156 7.38 -4.41 -0.42
N PRO A 157 6.57 -4.16 -1.46
CA PRO A 157 5.16 -4.52 -1.50
C PRO A 157 4.88 -5.98 -1.09
N GLU A 158 5.72 -6.92 -1.51
CA GLU A 158 5.56 -8.34 -1.22
C GLU A 158 5.79 -8.64 0.26
N GLU A 159 6.70 -7.90 0.92
CA GLU A 159 7.03 -8.09 2.33
C GLU A 159 5.88 -7.66 3.24
N ILE A 160 5.26 -6.51 2.96
CA ILE A 160 4.10 -6.05 3.74
C ILE A 160 2.88 -6.95 3.51
N LEU A 161 2.65 -7.43 2.28
CA LEU A 161 1.58 -8.38 1.99
C LEU A 161 1.79 -9.70 2.74
N ALA A 162 2.98 -10.29 2.62
CA ALA A 162 3.31 -11.54 3.32
C ALA A 162 3.21 -11.39 4.85
N ALA A 163 3.53 -10.22 5.40
CA ALA A 163 3.35 -9.94 6.81
C ALA A 163 1.87 -9.90 7.22
N ALA A 164 1.02 -9.23 6.44
CA ALA A 164 -0.43 -9.20 6.71
C ALA A 164 -1.06 -10.60 6.58
N GLU A 165 -0.66 -11.38 5.57
CA GLU A 165 -1.10 -12.77 5.37
C GLU A 165 -0.69 -13.68 6.53
N LYS A 166 0.54 -13.52 7.04
CA LYS A 166 1.01 -14.25 8.22
C LYS A 166 0.14 -13.95 9.44
N GLU A 167 -0.23 -12.69 9.64
CA GLU A 167 -1.15 -12.30 10.73
C GLU A 167 -2.57 -12.84 10.49
N LEU A 168 -3.04 -12.95 9.25
CA LEU A 168 -4.31 -13.60 8.94
C LEU A 168 -4.28 -15.08 9.35
N VAL A 169 -3.18 -15.79 9.07
CA VAL A 169 -2.99 -17.17 9.54
C VAL A 169 -3.01 -17.23 11.07
N ALA A 170 -2.40 -16.26 11.75
CA ALA A 170 -2.45 -16.17 13.21
C ALA A 170 -3.88 -15.95 13.74
N ALA A 171 -4.67 -15.08 13.08
CA ALA A 171 -6.07 -14.85 13.40
C ALA A 171 -6.91 -16.12 13.22
N LYS A 172 -6.75 -16.84 12.10
CA LYS A 172 -7.46 -18.11 11.83
C LYS A 172 -7.19 -19.18 12.89
N ARG A 173 -5.97 -19.24 13.44
CA ARG A 173 -5.62 -20.18 14.52
C ARG A 173 -6.40 -19.96 15.82
N LYS A 174 -7.00 -18.79 16.02
CA LYS A 174 -7.85 -18.49 17.18
C LYS A 174 -9.20 -19.22 17.12
N LYS A 175 -9.58 -19.83 15.99
CA LYS A 175 -10.84 -20.59 15.76
C LYS A 175 -12.14 -19.83 15.98
N GLN A 176 -12.06 -18.52 16.24
CA GLN A 176 -13.15 -17.57 16.37
C GLN A 176 -12.77 -16.30 15.62
N SER A 177 -13.69 -15.34 15.51
CA SER A 177 -13.36 -14.05 14.92
C SER A 177 -12.21 -13.38 15.65
N ALA A 178 -11.21 -12.93 14.89
CA ALA A 178 -9.98 -12.41 15.44
C ALA A 178 -9.31 -11.41 14.50
N ILE A 179 -8.62 -10.44 15.11
CA ILE A 179 -7.77 -9.47 14.44
C ILE A 179 -6.36 -9.70 14.97
N CYS A 180 -5.39 -9.88 14.08
CA CYS A 180 -3.97 -9.95 14.43
C CYS A 180 -3.21 -8.94 13.57
N HIS A 181 -2.16 -8.34 14.12
CA HIS A 181 -1.47 -7.25 13.47
C HIS A 181 0.02 -7.23 13.79
N VAL A 182 0.79 -6.67 12.87
CA VAL A 182 2.21 -6.37 13.05
C VAL A 182 2.50 -4.94 12.57
N SER A 183 3.32 -4.23 13.33
CA SER A 183 3.81 -2.88 12.98
C SER A 183 5.34 -2.86 13.08
N GLY A 184 6.01 -2.15 12.17
CA GLY A 184 7.48 -2.02 12.20
C GLY A 184 8.17 -3.36 11.96
N ILE A 185 7.97 -3.92 10.76
CA ILE A 185 8.40 -5.28 10.39
C ILE A 185 9.93 -5.42 10.39
N ARG A 186 10.68 -4.31 10.29
CA ARG A 186 12.11 -4.26 10.58
C ARG A 186 12.33 -3.72 12.01
N LYS A 187 12.46 -4.65 12.95
CA LYS A 187 12.99 -4.33 14.29
C LYS A 187 14.48 -4.03 14.19
N GLU A 188 14.82 -2.77 13.92
CA GLU A 188 16.09 -2.19 14.33
C GLU A 188 15.80 -1.07 15.35
N HIS A 189 15.72 -1.47 16.61
CA HIS A 189 16.02 -0.64 17.80
C HIS A 189 15.27 0.69 18.02
N SER A 190 13.98 0.82 17.68
CA SER A 190 13.18 1.91 18.24
C SER A 190 12.48 1.47 19.53
N CYS A 191 13.22 1.50 20.64
CA CYS A 191 12.59 1.62 21.95
C CYS A 191 11.90 2.99 21.97
N GLN A 192 10.59 3.03 21.74
CA GLN A 192 9.81 4.23 22.03
C GLN A 192 9.87 4.45 23.54
N VAL A 193 10.76 5.35 23.94
CA VAL A 193 10.87 5.84 25.30
C VAL A 193 9.56 6.54 25.63
N THR A 194 8.84 6.05 26.64
CA THR A 194 7.62 6.69 27.14
C THR A 194 7.91 8.12 27.62
N VAL A 195 6.87 8.94 27.78
CA VAL A 195 7.04 10.34 28.25
C VAL A 195 7.73 10.35 29.61
N GLU A 196 7.43 9.35 30.44
CA GLU A 196 7.95 9.13 31.79
C GLU A 196 9.43 8.69 31.76
N GLU A 197 9.79 7.74 30.90
CA GLU A 197 11.19 7.32 30.73
C GLU A 197 12.05 8.44 30.14
N ARG A 198 11.47 9.30 29.28
CA ARG A 198 12.14 10.47 28.74
C ARG A 198 12.41 11.50 29.84
N ALA A 199 11.47 11.73 30.75
CA ALA A 199 11.69 12.60 31.90
C ALA A 199 12.83 12.07 32.80
N HIS A 200 12.84 10.76 33.06
CA HIS A 200 13.90 10.09 33.84
C HIS A 200 15.28 10.18 33.17
N LEU A 201 15.35 10.01 31.85
CA LEU A 201 16.59 10.19 31.09
C LEU A 201 17.08 11.63 31.12
N PHE A 202 16.18 12.62 31.06
CA PHE A 202 16.54 14.03 31.22
C PHE A 202 17.08 14.34 32.63
N GLU A 203 16.52 13.74 33.68
CA GLU A 203 17.03 13.86 35.05
C GLU A 203 18.42 13.24 35.21
N LEU A 204 18.65 12.05 34.62
CA LEU A 204 19.94 11.37 34.62
C LEU A 204 21.02 12.16 33.86
N ILE A 205 20.68 12.76 32.71
CA ILE A 205 21.61 13.55 31.90
C ILE A 205 21.91 14.90 32.54
N ASN A 206 20.92 15.52 33.19
CA ASN A 206 21.08 16.78 33.91
C ASN A 206 21.63 16.59 35.34
N GLY A 207 21.87 15.36 35.75
CA GLY A 207 22.46 14.96 37.03
C GLY A 207 23.98 15.21 37.14
N ILE A 208 24.50 16.32 36.59
CA ILE A 208 25.79 16.84 37.02
C ILE A 208 25.56 17.73 38.25
N GLY A 209 25.81 17.13 39.42
CA GLY A 209 26.47 17.82 40.53
C GLY A 209 25.62 18.81 41.35
N GLY A 210 24.56 18.31 41.98
CA GLY A 210 23.89 18.99 43.09
C GLY A 210 24.07 18.25 44.41
N SER A 211 25.31 18.08 44.87
CA SER A 211 25.69 17.80 46.27
C SER A 211 27.17 18.10 46.47
#